data_AF-A0A9W8PBK8-F1
#
_entry.id   AF-A0A9W8PBK8-F1
#
_cell.length_a   1.000
_cell.length_b   1.000
_cell.length_c   1.000
_cell.angle_alpha   90.00
_cell.angle_beta   90.00
_cell.angle_gamma   90.00
#
_symmetry.space_group_name_H-M   'P 1'
#
loop_
_entity.id
_entity.type
_entity.pdbx_description
1 polymer ?
#
loop_
_entity_poly.entity_id
_entity_poly.type
_entity_poly.pdbx_seq_one_letter_code
_entity_poly.pdbx_strand_id
1 'polypeptide(L)'
;MADNPPNTSTTFSFTLDQLQVLARAITLAQPLPAPAINPVPAPPPFTSTAKPANSSKSLYSSFPNIEERHILDVTCHNFRPYSLYKLDRRVRSRVNTSKGSLDALALSKGSIQDYPSLDFVVIPLLTYFNILIAYARMGGNPDAGCILSMGANAYVASLTEMAKKFQWAAVFDYHMEYMNLWRYEMKESNYHGWGPIDGPLYTFVAAHPKPVSPPSQSSFKAKTSKEPGQQPCFAWNRGKCPSLPCPDNCLHICCTCSSKDHKRGDPACKGKSSSWLMVTAIHKTLA
;
A
#
# COMPACT_ATOMS: atom_id res chain seq x y z
N MET A 1 19.88 -4.64 54.02
CA MET A 1 19.12 -5.91 54.03
C MET A 1 17.99 -5.74 53.04
N ALA A 2 18.10 -6.35 51.86
CA ALA A 2 17.05 -6.37 50.85
C ALA A 2 16.96 -7.82 50.35
N ASP A 3 15.79 -8.44 50.58
CA ASP A 3 15.49 -9.84 50.28
C ASP A 3 15.33 -10.06 48.77
N ASN A 4 16.01 -11.09 48.26
CA ASN A 4 15.84 -11.61 46.91
C ASN A 4 14.70 -12.65 46.89
N PRO A 5 13.82 -12.66 45.87
CA PRO A 5 12.78 -13.68 45.75
C PRO A 5 13.36 -15.04 45.25
N PRO A 6 12.72 -16.16 45.62
CA PRO A 6 13.25 -17.50 45.37
C PRO A 6 13.09 -17.94 43.91
N ASN A 7 14.16 -18.51 43.37
CA ASN A 7 14.20 -19.19 42.09
C ASN A 7 13.54 -20.57 42.20
N THR A 8 12.36 -20.74 41.60
CA THR A 8 11.67 -22.04 41.52
C THR A 8 12.05 -22.75 40.23
N SER A 9 13.10 -23.57 40.29
CA SER A 9 13.38 -24.58 39.26
C SER A 9 12.47 -25.78 39.48
N THR A 10 11.48 -25.97 38.61
CA THR A 10 10.61 -27.15 38.60
C THR A 10 11.33 -28.31 37.93
N THR A 11 11.85 -29.23 38.74
CA THR A 11 12.41 -30.51 38.26
C THR A 11 11.27 -31.49 38.01
N PHE A 12 11.06 -31.87 36.76
CA PHE A 12 10.15 -32.96 36.39
C PHE A 12 10.89 -34.30 36.50
N SER A 13 10.40 -35.18 37.36
CA SER A 13 10.92 -36.55 37.50
C SER A 13 10.00 -37.52 36.75
N PHE A 14 10.56 -38.26 35.79
CA PHE A 14 9.86 -39.33 35.09
C PHE A 14 10.00 -40.65 35.86
N THR A 15 8.94 -41.45 35.89
CA THR A 15 8.96 -42.79 36.49
C THR A 15 9.64 -43.80 35.58
N LEU A 16 10.19 -44.87 36.14
CA LEU A 16 10.91 -45.91 35.39
C LEU A 16 10.03 -46.56 34.29
N ASP A 17 8.72 -46.66 34.54
CA ASP A 17 7.74 -47.15 33.57
C ASP A 17 7.54 -46.18 32.39
N GLN A 18 7.58 -44.86 32.63
CA GLN A 18 7.53 -43.85 31.55
C GLN A 18 8.77 -43.95 30.64
N LEU A 19 9.95 -44.19 31.23
CA LEU A 19 11.18 -44.39 30.46
C LEU A 19 11.15 -45.68 29.63
N GLN A 20 10.54 -46.76 30.13
CA GLN A 20 10.41 -48.01 29.39
C GLN A 20 9.41 -47.92 28.22
N VAL A 21 8.32 -47.16 28.38
CA VAL A 21 7.39 -46.89 27.27
C VAL A 21 8.05 -46.02 26.19
N LEU A 22 8.83 -45.01 26.59
CA LEU A 22 9.59 -44.19 25.64
C LEU A 22 10.66 -45.02 24.89
N ALA A 23 11.36 -45.91 25.60
CA ALA A 23 12.37 -46.78 25.00
C ALA A 23 11.77 -47.75 23.95
N ARG A 24 10.57 -48.31 24.22
CA ARG A 24 9.87 -49.18 23.27
C ARG A 24 9.33 -48.44 22.06
N ALA A 25 8.90 -47.18 22.21
CA ALA A 25 8.49 -46.34 21.08
C ALA A 25 9.67 -46.04 20.13
N ILE A 26 10.89 -45.92 20.67
CA ILE A 26 12.10 -45.69 19.87
C ILE A 26 12.53 -46.98 19.13
N THR A 27 12.29 -48.16 19.69
CA THR A 27 12.77 -49.43 19.09
C THR A 27 11.93 -49.89 17.90
N LEU A 28 10.68 -49.44 17.76
CA LEU A 28 9.80 -49.78 16.62
C LEU A 28 9.84 -48.77 15.47
N ALA A 29 10.49 -47.63 15.65
CA ALA A 29 10.77 -46.70 14.56
C ALA A 29 11.96 -47.19 13.74
N GLN A 30 11.75 -48.21 12.89
CA GLN A 30 12.71 -48.49 11.83
C GLN A 30 12.83 -47.23 10.95
N PRO A 31 14.05 -46.74 10.65
CA PRO A 31 14.22 -45.66 9.70
C PRO A 31 13.65 -46.14 8.37
N LEU A 32 12.59 -45.48 7.88
CA LEU A 32 12.19 -45.63 6.48
C LEU A 32 13.44 -45.36 5.63
N PRO A 33 13.76 -46.22 4.64
CA PRO A 33 14.81 -45.91 3.69
C PRO A 33 14.48 -44.54 3.09
N ALA A 34 15.38 -43.57 3.29
CA ALA A 34 15.23 -42.25 2.73
C ALA A 34 14.98 -42.41 1.21
N PRO A 35 13.95 -41.79 0.64
CA PRO A 35 13.79 -41.80 -0.80
C PRO A 35 15.09 -41.29 -1.40
N ALA A 36 15.64 -42.00 -2.40
CA ALA A 36 16.83 -41.56 -3.11
C ALA A 36 16.57 -40.15 -3.63
N ILE A 37 17.10 -39.14 -2.95
CA ILE A 37 17.01 -37.75 -3.35
C ILE A 37 17.93 -37.66 -4.57
N ASN A 38 17.35 -37.78 -5.76
CA ASN A 38 18.03 -37.36 -6.98
C ASN A 38 18.55 -35.95 -6.72
N PRO A 39 19.85 -35.66 -6.94
CA PRO A 39 20.39 -34.34 -6.70
C PRO A 39 19.58 -33.33 -7.51
N VAL A 40 18.78 -32.53 -6.82
CA VAL A 40 18.05 -31.43 -7.42
C VAL A 40 19.10 -30.53 -8.08
N PRO A 41 18.97 -30.23 -9.40
CA PRO A 41 19.91 -29.34 -10.05
C PRO A 41 19.96 -28.03 -9.29
N ALA A 42 21.15 -27.67 -8.77
CA ALA A 42 21.32 -26.37 -8.14
C ALA A 42 20.95 -25.27 -9.16
N PRO A 43 20.23 -24.22 -8.74
CA PRO A 43 19.95 -23.11 -9.63
C PRO A 43 21.28 -22.56 -10.18
N PRO A 44 21.35 -22.20 -11.48
CA PRO A 44 22.58 -21.73 -12.07
C PRO A 44 23.08 -20.51 -11.28
N PRO A 45 24.37 -20.48 -10.89
CA PRO A 45 24.91 -19.31 -10.22
C PRO A 45 24.78 -18.10 -11.13
N PHE A 46 24.43 -16.95 -10.57
CA PHE A 46 24.53 -15.66 -11.27
C PHE A 46 26.02 -15.33 -11.45
N THR A 47 26.70 -15.97 -12.39
CA THR A 47 28.09 -15.69 -12.72
C THR A 47 28.16 -14.41 -13.55
N SER A 48 28.59 -13.32 -12.92
CA SER A 48 28.93 -12.11 -13.65
C SER A 48 30.27 -12.33 -14.36
N THR A 49 30.22 -12.78 -15.63
CA THR A 49 31.38 -12.86 -16.53
C THR A 49 31.79 -11.49 -17.09
N ALA A 50 31.21 -10.40 -16.59
CA ALA A 50 31.54 -9.06 -17.02
C ALA A 50 32.87 -8.62 -16.38
N LYS A 51 33.88 -8.42 -17.23
CA LYS A 51 35.08 -7.61 -16.98
C LYS A 51 34.66 -6.36 -16.16
N PRO A 52 35.38 -5.96 -15.10
CA PRO A 52 35.02 -4.78 -14.32
C PRO A 52 35.17 -3.55 -15.23
N ALA A 53 34.07 -3.19 -15.89
CA ALA A 53 33.93 -1.90 -16.52
C ALA A 53 33.81 -0.92 -15.35
N ASN A 54 34.93 -0.28 -15.02
CA ASN A 54 35.05 0.76 -14.01
C ASN A 54 34.29 2.04 -14.40
N SER A 55 33.09 1.92 -14.98
CA SER A 55 32.11 2.99 -14.94
C SER A 55 31.34 2.84 -13.63
N SER A 56 31.96 3.25 -12.53
CA SER A 56 31.28 3.49 -11.26
C SER A 56 30.22 4.57 -11.50
N LYS A 57 29.03 4.16 -11.94
CA LYS A 57 27.88 5.06 -12.05
C LYS A 57 27.67 5.69 -10.68
N SER A 58 27.75 7.01 -10.58
CA SER A 58 27.47 7.72 -9.33
C SER A 58 26.04 7.44 -8.88
N LEU A 59 25.78 7.50 -7.57
CA LEU A 59 24.43 7.32 -7.03
C LEU A 59 23.45 8.31 -7.69
N TYR A 60 23.87 9.57 -7.83
CA TYR A 60 23.12 10.63 -8.50
C TYR A 60 22.75 10.28 -9.95
N SER A 61 23.67 9.68 -10.71
CA SER A 61 23.40 9.26 -12.09
C SER A 61 22.34 8.14 -12.21
N SER A 62 22.10 7.40 -11.13
CA SER A 62 21.06 6.37 -11.06
C SER A 62 19.66 6.95 -10.81
N PHE A 63 19.59 8.18 -10.30
CA PHE A 63 18.35 8.87 -9.95
C PHE A 63 18.31 10.30 -10.55
N PRO A 64 18.45 10.45 -11.87
CA PRO A 64 18.61 11.77 -12.51
C PRO A 64 17.39 12.68 -12.35
N ASN A 65 16.23 12.10 -12.02
CA ASN A 65 15.02 12.86 -11.79
C ASN A 65 14.89 13.36 -10.35
N ILE A 66 15.80 13.02 -9.42
CA ILE A 66 15.75 13.37 -8.00
C ILE A 66 16.83 14.41 -7.71
N GLU A 67 16.45 15.48 -7.02
CA GLU A 67 17.40 16.50 -6.60
C GLU A 67 18.46 15.90 -5.67
N GLU A 68 19.72 16.30 -5.88
CA GLU A 68 20.86 15.76 -5.13
C GLU A 68 20.70 15.94 -3.62
N ARG A 69 20.14 17.07 -3.17
CA ARG A 69 19.85 17.32 -1.75
C ARG A 69 18.94 16.25 -1.13
N HIS A 70 17.95 15.75 -1.88
CA HIS A 70 17.03 14.73 -1.38
C HIS A 70 17.69 13.36 -1.35
N ILE A 71 18.56 13.06 -2.31
CA ILE A 71 19.37 11.83 -2.28
C ILE A 71 20.27 11.86 -1.04
N LEU A 72 20.97 12.97 -0.79
CA LEU A 72 21.81 13.17 0.40
C LEU A 72 21.02 13.02 1.70
N ASP A 73 19.86 13.69 1.80
CA ASP A 73 18.99 13.58 2.97
C ASP A 73 18.57 12.13 3.23
N VAL A 74 18.30 11.34 2.19
CA VAL A 74 17.96 9.91 2.31
C VAL A 74 19.16 9.11 2.80
N THR A 75 20.33 9.27 2.16
CA THR A 75 21.55 8.52 2.51
C THR A 75 22.11 8.89 3.88
N CYS A 76 21.86 10.10 4.37
CA CYS A 76 22.23 10.55 5.71
C CYS A 76 21.11 10.35 6.75
N HIS A 77 20.04 9.66 6.38
CA HIS A 77 18.88 9.38 7.25
C HIS A 77 18.27 10.65 7.89
N ASN A 78 18.32 11.79 7.19
CA ASN A 78 17.73 13.06 7.60
C ASN A 78 16.43 13.39 6.86
N PHE A 79 16.11 12.63 5.81
CA PHE A 79 14.89 12.79 5.02
C PHE A 79 13.64 12.59 5.90
N ARG A 80 12.71 13.55 5.87
CA ARG A 80 11.50 13.52 6.71
C ARG A 80 10.40 12.70 6.04
N PRO A 81 9.62 11.89 6.79
CA PRO A 81 8.53 11.09 6.21
C PRO A 81 7.50 11.94 5.46
N TYR A 82 7.13 13.09 6.01
CA TYR A 82 6.21 14.02 5.33
C TYR A 82 6.72 14.56 3.99
N SER A 83 8.04 14.58 3.78
CA SER A 83 8.66 15.01 2.52
C SER A 83 8.72 13.91 1.45
N LEU A 84 8.20 12.72 1.71
CA LEU A 84 8.27 11.57 0.79
C LEU A 84 7.73 11.86 -0.61
N TYR A 85 6.65 12.63 -0.74
CA TYR A 85 6.10 13.05 -2.02
C TYR A 85 7.12 13.76 -2.94
N LYS A 86 8.19 14.35 -2.38
CA LYS A 86 9.27 14.99 -3.16
C LYS A 86 10.07 13.97 -3.98
N LEU A 87 10.01 12.69 -3.62
CA LEU A 87 10.58 11.58 -4.40
C LEU A 87 9.62 11.09 -5.50
N ASP A 88 8.36 11.50 -5.50
CA ASP A 88 7.39 11.09 -6.51
C ASP A 88 7.58 11.88 -7.80
N ARG A 89 7.81 11.19 -8.92
CA ARG A 89 7.91 11.81 -10.25
C ARG A 89 6.61 12.51 -10.66
N ARG A 90 5.45 11.97 -10.25
CA ARG A 90 4.11 12.50 -10.61
C ARG A 90 3.88 13.88 -10.03
N VAL A 91 4.26 14.08 -8.77
CA VAL A 91 4.09 15.37 -8.08
C VAL A 91 5.00 16.43 -8.71
N ARG A 92 6.26 16.08 -8.99
CA ARG A 92 7.23 16.99 -9.61
C ARG A 92 6.89 17.37 -11.04
N SER A 93 6.38 16.43 -11.84
CA SER A 93 5.89 16.73 -13.19
C SER A 93 4.81 17.82 -13.19
N ARG A 94 3.90 17.78 -12.21
CA ARG A 94 2.84 18.80 -12.06
C ARG A 94 3.41 20.17 -11.70
N VAL A 95 4.42 20.22 -10.83
CA VAL A 95 5.05 21.49 -10.45
C VAL A 95 5.91 22.08 -11.57
N ASN A 96 6.52 21.25 -12.41
CA ASN A 96 7.24 21.75 -13.59
C ASN A 96 6.28 22.27 -14.68
N THR A 97 5.03 21.81 -14.68
CA THR A 97 4.01 22.19 -15.70
C THR A 97 3.14 23.35 -15.24
N SER A 98 2.79 23.41 -13.95
CA SER A 98 2.13 24.57 -13.35
C SER A 98 3.20 25.63 -13.09
N LYS A 99 2.92 26.91 -13.30
CA LYS A 99 3.85 28.02 -13.00
C LYS A 99 4.14 28.21 -11.49
N GLY A 100 3.92 27.18 -10.67
CA GLY A 100 4.20 27.15 -9.24
C GLY A 100 5.68 26.87 -8.99
N SER A 101 6.31 27.67 -8.13
CA SER A 101 7.73 27.49 -7.80
C SER A 101 7.96 26.16 -7.08
N LEU A 102 9.02 25.45 -7.48
CA LEU A 102 9.58 24.30 -6.78
C LEU A 102 9.92 24.63 -5.32
N ASP A 103 10.21 25.90 -5.03
CA ASP A 103 10.45 26.41 -3.68
C ASP A 103 9.21 26.32 -2.79
N ALA A 104 8.00 26.44 -3.34
CA ALA A 104 6.76 26.29 -2.58
C ALA A 104 6.56 24.84 -2.10
N LEU A 105 6.97 23.84 -2.90
CA LEU A 105 7.05 22.46 -2.44
C LEU A 105 8.20 22.24 -1.45
N ALA A 106 9.34 22.91 -1.65
CA ALA A 106 10.47 22.78 -0.73
C ALA A 106 10.09 23.24 0.69
N LEU A 107 9.29 24.32 0.80
CA LEU A 107 8.80 24.91 2.06
C LEU A 107 7.58 24.19 2.65
N SER A 108 6.85 23.39 1.87
CA SER A 108 5.71 22.63 2.39
C SER A 108 6.18 21.60 3.44
N LYS A 109 5.58 21.68 4.63
CA LYS A 109 5.83 20.75 5.74
C LYS A 109 5.26 19.35 5.51
N GLY A 110 4.49 19.17 4.43
CA GLY A 110 3.75 17.94 4.13
C GLY A 110 2.55 17.75 5.03
N SER A 111 1.45 17.24 4.47
CA SER A 111 0.20 16.94 5.17
C SER A 111 -0.42 15.66 4.60
N ILE A 112 -1.35 15.05 5.33
CA ILE A 112 -2.16 13.95 4.82
C ILE A 112 -2.88 14.30 3.50
N GLN A 113 -3.16 15.58 3.27
CA GLN A 113 -3.74 16.07 2.00
C GLN A 113 -2.84 15.83 0.79
N ASP A 114 -1.52 15.78 1.00
CA ASP A 114 -0.55 15.45 -0.06
C ASP A 114 -0.54 13.95 -0.40
N TYR A 115 -1.17 13.13 0.45
CA TYR A 115 -1.24 11.68 0.33
C TYR A 115 -2.70 11.20 0.36
N PRO A 116 -3.48 11.44 -0.71
CA PRO A 116 -4.91 11.11 -0.72
C PRO A 116 -5.18 9.60 -0.76
N SER A 117 -4.19 8.77 -1.11
CA SER A 117 -4.33 7.31 -1.16
C SER A 117 -2.98 6.60 -0.98
N LEU A 118 -3.03 5.28 -0.80
CA LEU A 118 -1.87 4.41 -0.65
C LEU A 118 -0.83 4.61 -1.76
N ASP A 119 -1.27 4.79 -3.01
CA ASP A 119 -0.35 4.93 -4.15
C ASP A 119 0.54 6.17 -4.05
N PHE A 120 0.07 7.23 -3.37
CA PHE A 120 0.86 8.44 -3.15
C PHE A 120 1.95 8.25 -2.09
N VAL A 121 1.84 7.20 -1.27
CA VAL A 121 2.87 6.80 -0.30
C VAL A 121 3.80 5.75 -0.91
N VAL A 122 3.24 4.66 -1.46
CA VAL A 122 4.01 3.49 -1.89
C VAL A 122 5.02 3.82 -2.99
N ILE A 123 4.65 4.61 -3.99
CA ILE A 123 5.55 4.93 -5.11
C ILE A 123 6.80 5.71 -4.65
N PRO A 124 6.68 6.83 -3.92
CA PRO A 124 7.86 7.51 -3.41
C PRO A 124 8.57 6.73 -2.29
N LEU A 125 7.86 5.89 -1.52
CA LEU A 125 8.47 4.97 -0.55
C LEU A 125 9.40 3.95 -1.20
N LEU A 126 8.96 3.32 -2.30
CA LEU A 126 9.82 2.41 -3.07
C LEU A 126 11.03 3.16 -3.64
N THR A 127 10.85 4.41 -4.05
CA THR A 127 11.96 5.26 -4.51
C THR A 127 12.95 5.53 -3.39
N TYR A 128 12.48 5.84 -2.18
CA TYR A 128 13.30 6.00 -0.97
C TYR A 128 14.15 4.75 -0.70
N PHE A 129 13.54 3.56 -0.70
CA PHE A 129 14.28 2.31 -0.49
C PHE A 129 15.27 2.02 -1.61
N ASN A 130 14.91 2.26 -2.87
CA ASN A 130 15.81 2.06 -3.99
C ASN A 130 17.08 2.93 -3.87
N ILE A 131 16.96 4.16 -3.37
CA ILE A 131 18.12 5.02 -3.09
C ILE A 131 19.00 4.39 -2.00
N LEU A 132 18.41 3.94 -0.89
CA LEU A 132 19.16 3.31 0.20
C LEU A 132 19.85 2.01 -0.24
N ILE A 133 19.17 1.15 -0.99
CA ILE A 133 19.71 -0.11 -1.50
C ILE A 133 20.88 0.16 -2.47
N ALA A 134 20.71 1.13 -3.38
CA ALA A 134 21.78 1.52 -4.28
C ALA A 134 22.98 2.11 -3.51
N TYR A 135 22.73 2.95 -2.51
CA TYR A 135 23.76 3.51 -1.65
C TYR A 135 24.53 2.42 -0.88
N ALA A 136 23.83 1.47 -0.24
CA ALA A 136 24.44 0.35 0.47
C ALA A 136 25.31 -0.50 -0.47
N ARG A 137 24.81 -0.81 -1.68
CA ARG A 137 25.58 -1.54 -2.71
C ARG A 137 26.85 -0.80 -3.11
N MET A 138 26.75 0.51 -3.34
CA MET A 138 27.89 1.34 -3.77
C MET A 138 28.89 1.61 -2.64
N GLY A 139 28.41 1.68 -1.40
CA GLY A 139 29.23 1.83 -0.19
C GLY A 139 29.92 0.55 0.28
N GLY A 140 29.78 -0.55 -0.47
CA GLY A 140 30.44 -1.82 -0.15
C GLY A 140 29.74 -2.65 0.93
N ASN A 141 28.47 -2.38 1.22
CA ASN A 141 27.66 -3.14 2.16
C ASN A 141 26.44 -3.79 1.45
N PRO A 142 26.68 -4.83 0.62
CA PRO A 142 25.61 -5.49 -0.12
C PRO A 142 24.60 -6.21 0.80
N ASP A 143 25.05 -6.68 1.98
CA ASP A 143 24.18 -7.36 2.95
C ASP A 143 23.12 -6.41 3.52
N ALA A 144 23.50 -5.18 3.88
CA ALA A 144 22.54 -4.14 4.26
C ALA A 144 21.55 -3.84 3.11
N GLY A 145 22.02 -3.84 1.86
CA GLY A 145 21.15 -3.70 0.69
C GLY A 145 20.13 -4.84 0.56
N CYS A 146 20.53 -6.08 0.85
CA CYS A 146 19.65 -7.25 0.85
C CYS A 146 18.59 -7.14 1.96
N ILE A 147 19.01 -6.86 3.19
CA ILE A 147 18.13 -6.68 4.35
C ILE A 147 17.12 -5.57 4.08
N LEU A 148 17.57 -4.42 3.59
CA LEU A 148 16.69 -3.31 3.22
C LEU A 148 15.67 -3.71 2.15
N SER A 149 16.09 -4.46 1.13
CA SER A 149 15.18 -4.93 0.07
C SER A 149 14.10 -5.86 0.61
N MET A 150 14.47 -6.82 1.45
CA MET A 150 13.51 -7.74 2.07
C MET A 150 12.55 -6.99 3.01
N GLY A 151 13.09 -6.14 3.88
CA GLY A 151 12.32 -5.34 4.83
C GLY A 151 11.38 -4.36 4.14
N ALA A 152 11.84 -3.69 3.08
CA ALA A 152 11.02 -2.79 2.26
C ALA A 152 9.81 -3.52 1.67
N ASN A 153 10.02 -4.71 1.10
CA ASN A 153 8.94 -5.52 0.53
C ASN A 153 7.94 -5.98 1.59
N ALA A 154 8.43 -6.50 2.72
CA ALA A 154 7.58 -6.91 3.85
C ALA A 154 6.77 -5.74 4.42
N TYR A 155 7.38 -4.56 4.52
CA TYR A 155 6.74 -3.35 5.00
C TYR A 155 5.66 -2.85 4.04
N VAL A 156 5.96 -2.76 2.74
CA VAL A 156 4.98 -2.35 1.71
C VAL A 156 3.80 -3.32 1.66
N ALA A 157 4.04 -4.64 1.79
CA ALA A 157 2.98 -5.63 1.87
C ALA A 157 2.08 -5.40 3.09
N SER A 158 2.67 -5.17 4.27
CA SER A 158 1.95 -4.87 5.50
C SER A 158 1.14 -3.59 5.39
N LEU A 159 1.73 -2.51 4.84
CA LEU A 159 1.06 -1.24 4.63
C LEU A 159 -0.12 -1.37 3.66
N THR A 160 0.05 -2.15 2.60
CA THR A 160 -1.01 -2.45 1.63
C THR A 160 -2.16 -3.20 2.30
N GLU A 161 -1.85 -4.16 3.16
CA GLU A 161 -2.86 -4.93 3.88
C GLU A 161 -3.61 -4.07 4.91
N MET A 162 -2.90 -3.21 5.65
CA MET A 162 -3.51 -2.24 6.56
C MET A 162 -4.43 -1.27 5.81
N ALA A 163 -3.97 -0.76 4.67
CA ALA A 163 -4.77 0.15 3.83
C ALA A 163 -6.04 -0.49 3.28
N LYS A 164 -6.15 -1.83 3.21
CA LYS A 164 -7.41 -2.51 2.87
C LYS A 164 -8.37 -2.50 4.04
N LYS A 165 -7.89 -2.79 5.25
CA LYS A 165 -8.68 -3.08 6.47
C LYS A 165 -9.05 -1.86 7.29
N PHE A 166 -8.19 -0.85 7.33
CA PHE A 166 -8.28 0.27 8.26
C PHE A 166 -8.46 1.62 7.55
N GLN A 167 -8.93 2.62 8.29
CA GLN A 167 -9.11 3.97 7.76
C GLN A 167 -7.77 4.54 7.29
N TRP A 168 -7.78 5.21 6.14
CA TRP A 168 -6.55 5.72 5.53
C TRP A 168 -5.76 6.67 6.43
N ALA A 169 -6.44 7.55 7.18
CA ALA A 169 -5.78 8.47 8.11
C ALA A 169 -4.96 7.73 9.17
N ALA A 170 -5.53 6.71 9.81
CA ALA A 170 -4.80 5.93 10.81
C ALA A 170 -3.62 5.15 10.21
N VAL A 171 -3.77 4.61 9.00
CA VAL A 171 -2.68 3.92 8.28
C VAL A 171 -1.56 4.90 7.90
N PHE A 172 -1.91 6.12 7.50
CA PHE A 172 -0.96 7.16 7.17
C PHE A 172 -0.19 7.64 8.40
N ASP A 173 -0.86 7.86 9.52
CA ASP A 173 -0.20 8.23 10.79
C ASP A 173 0.76 7.14 11.26
N TYR A 174 0.34 5.86 11.18
CA TYR A 174 1.22 4.72 11.42
C TYR A 174 2.46 4.76 10.51
N HIS A 175 2.28 5.04 9.21
CA HIS A 175 3.41 5.11 8.28
C HIS A 175 4.39 6.23 8.65
N MET A 176 3.90 7.41 9.03
CA MET A 176 4.73 8.55 9.45
C MET A 176 5.56 8.21 10.69
N GLU A 177 4.95 7.64 11.73
CA GLU A 177 5.63 7.29 12.97
C GLU A 177 6.61 6.12 12.78
N TYR A 178 6.18 5.06 12.08
CA TYR A 178 7.04 3.92 11.76
C TYR A 178 8.29 4.37 11.00
N MET A 179 8.15 5.22 9.99
CA MET A 179 9.29 5.77 9.26
C MET A 179 10.22 6.64 10.12
N ASN A 180 9.67 7.40 11.08
CA ASN A 180 10.50 8.18 12.01
C ASN A 180 11.34 7.27 12.91
N LEU A 181 10.75 6.20 13.44
CA LEU A 181 11.43 5.23 14.29
C LEU A 181 12.60 4.58 13.56
N TRP A 182 12.39 4.00 12.38
CA TRP A 182 13.48 3.30 11.67
C TRP A 182 14.53 4.24 11.11
N ARG A 183 14.16 5.47 10.79
CA ARG A 183 15.16 6.47 10.43
C ARG A 183 16.11 6.76 11.59
N TYR A 184 15.64 6.72 12.84
CA TYR A 184 16.51 6.84 14.00
C TYR A 184 17.47 5.65 14.09
N GLU A 185 16.98 4.41 13.96
CA GLU A 185 17.85 3.21 14.01
C GLU A 185 18.87 3.14 12.87
N MET A 186 18.49 3.56 11.66
CA MET A 186 19.43 3.58 10.53
C MET A 186 20.58 4.57 10.75
N LYS A 187 20.41 5.63 11.56
CA LYS A 187 21.54 6.50 11.95
C LYS A 187 22.60 5.76 12.76
N GLU A 188 22.19 4.72 13.47
CA GLU A 188 23.08 3.82 14.21
C GLU A 188 23.57 2.66 13.33
N SER A 189 23.33 2.73 12.01
CA SER A 189 23.65 1.67 11.03
C SER A 189 22.94 0.34 11.27
N ASN A 190 21.82 0.34 12.00
CA ASN A 190 20.97 -0.84 12.13
C ASN A 190 19.88 -0.85 11.04
N TYR A 191 19.93 -1.83 10.14
CA TYR A 191 19.01 -1.98 9.01
C TYR A 191 18.01 -3.13 9.19
N HIS A 192 18.12 -3.95 10.24
CA HIS A 192 17.31 -5.16 10.44
C HIS A 192 15.86 -4.89 10.81
N GLY A 193 15.58 -3.65 11.20
CA GLY A 193 14.29 -3.23 11.72
C GLY A 193 13.15 -3.18 10.72
N TRP A 194 13.46 -3.05 9.43
CA TRP A 194 12.43 -2.89 8.41
C TRP A 194 11.63 -4.16 8.17
N GLY A 195 10.31 -4.01 8.08
CA GLY A 195 9.40 -5.08 7.65
C GLY A 195 8.39 -5.52 8.70
N PRO A 196 8.82 -5.95 9.90
CA PRO A 196 7.91 -6.31 10.98
C PRO A 196 6.95 -5.17 11.33
N ILE A 197 5.70 -5.53 11.62
CA ILE A 197 4.70 -4.59 12.10
C ILE A 197 5.10 -4.16 13.52
N ASP A 198 5.15 -2.86 13.77
CA ASP A 198 5.36 -2.35 15.11
C ASP A 198 4.06 -2.53 15.91
N GLY A 199 4.11 -3.40 16.94
CA GLY A 199 2.95 -3.75 17.75
C GLY A 199 2.28 -2.53 18.40
N PRO A 200 3.03 -1.70 19.14
CA PRO A 200 2.50 -0.47 19.75
C PRO A 200 1.81 0.45 18.75
N LEU A 201 2.46 0.80 17.64
CA LEU A 201 1.87 1.65 16.60
C LEU A 201 0.66 1.00 15.93
N TYR A 202 0.69 -0.33 15.74
CA TYR A 202 -0.41 -1.06 15.12
C TYR A 202 -1.68 -1.04 15.97
N THR A 203 -1.58 -0.97 17.31
CA THR A 203 -2.77 -0.87 18.18
C THR A 203 -3.65 0.34 17.83
N PHE A 204 -3.02 1.47 17.47
CA PHE A 204 -3.73 2.67 17.03
C PHE A 204 -4.45 2.42 15.69
N VAL A 205 -3.79 1.78 14.73
CA VAL A 205 -4.41 1.44 13.44
C VAL A 205 -5.60 0.50 13.63
N ALA A 206 -5.44 -0.51 14.49
CA ALA A 206 -6.46 -1.51 14.77
C ALA A 206 -7.74 -0.92 15.40
N ALA A 207 -7.62 0.20 16.12
CA ALA A 207 -8.77 0.93 16.68
C ALA A 207 -9.61 1.66 15.60
N HIS A 208 -9.13 1.74 14.36
CA HIS A 208 -9.78 2.48 13.26
C HIS A 208 -10.10 1.58 12.06
N PRO A 209 -10.92 0.52 12.21
CA PRO A 209 -11.34 -0.31 11.09
C PRO A 209 -12.12 0.53 10.08
N LYS A 210 -12.01 0.18 8.79
CA LYS A 210 -12.94 0.73 7.81
C LYS A 210 -14.35 0.32 8.19
N PRO A 211 -15.35 1.17 7.93
CA PRO A 211 -16.74 0.75 8.03
C PRO A 211 -16.92 -0.47 7.13
N VAL A 212 -17.26 -1.62 7.72
CA VAL A 212 -17.70 -2.78 6.95
C VAL A 212 -18.98 -2.32 6.26
N SER A 213 -18.88 -2.00 4.97
CA SER A 213 -20.06 -1.91 4.16
C SER A 213 -20.72 -3.28 4.27
N PRO A 214 -21.94 -3.40 4.81
CA PRO A 214 -22.58 -4.69 4.91
C PRO A 214 -22.52 -5.33 3.52
N PRO A 215 -22.31 -6.66 3.41
CA PRO A 215 -22.52 -7.32 2.13
C PRO A 215 -23.86 -6.81 1.64
N SER A 216 -23.91 -6.30 0.41
CA SER A 216 -25.16 -5.96 -0.23
C SER A 216 -25.92 -7.27 -0.42
N GLN A 217 -26.50 -7.79 0.66
CA GLN A 217 -27.81 -8.37 0.58
C GLN A 217 -28.63 -7.28 -0.09
N SER A 218 -29.17 -7.61 -1.25
CA SER A 218 -30.34 -6.98 -1.82
C SER A 218 -31.51 -7.13 -0.82
N SER A 219 -31.36 -6.59 0.38
CA SER A 219 -32.46 -6.24 1.23
C SER A 219 -32.82 -4.84 0.78
N PHE A 220 -33.90 -4.77 0.04
CA PHE A 220 -34.67 -3.55 -0.15
C PHE A 220 -35.01 -3.01 1.24
N LYS A 221 -34.08 -2.29 1.88
CA LYS A 221 -34.42 -1.39 2.96
C LYS A 221 -35.22 -0.30 2.28
N ALA A 222 -36.53 -0.44 2.41
CA ALA A 222 -37.51 0.56 2.08
C ALA A 222 -36.98 1.91 2.57
N LYS A 223 -36.41 2.68 1.63
CA LYS A 223 -36.34 4.12 1.79
C LYS A 223 -37.79 4.52 2.00
N THR A 224 -38.04 5.16 3.14
CA THR A 224 -39.17 6.03 3.39
C THR A 224 -39.96 6.28 2.11
N SER A 225 -41.11 5.60 2.04
CA SER A 225 -42.09 5.70 0.98
C SER A 225 -42.28 7.18 0.63
N LYS A 226 -41.60 7.63 -0.42
CA LYS A 226 -42.13 8.71 -1.24
C LYS A 226 -43.20 8.02 -2.06
N GLU A 227 -44.42 8.42 -1.78
CA GLU A 227 -45.65 7.99 -2.41
C GLU A 227 -45.44 7.61 -3.91
N PRO A 228 -45.90 6.43 -4.35
CA PRO A 228 -45.80 5.98 -5.73
C PRO A 228 -46.58 6.94 -6.64
N GLY A 229 -45.87 7.94 -7.15
CA GLY A 229 -46.42 9.08 -7.88
C GLY A 229 -45.46 10.28 -7.94
N GLN A 230 -44.37 10.28 -7.15
CA GLN A 230 -43.40 11.39 -7.12
C GLN A 230 -41.98 11.04 -7.62
N GLN A 231 -41.73 9.79 -8.03
CA GLN A 231 -40.40 9.38 -8.49
C GLN A 231 -40.19 9.64 -10.00
N PRO A 232 -39.01 10.14 -10.43
CA PRO A 232 -38.69 10.27 -11.85
C PRO A 232 -38.63 8.91 -12.55
N CYS A 233 -39.23 8.81 -13.73
CA CYS A 233 -39.12 7.64 -14.60
C CYS A 233 -37.72 7.57 -15.24
N PHE A 234 -36.92 6.60 -14.83
CA PHE A 234 -35.58 6.40 -15.39
C PHE A 234 -35.61 5.87 -16.83
N ALA A 235 -36.63 5.09 -17.19
CA ALA A 235 -36.81 4.60 -18.56
C ALA A 235 -37.09 5.77 -19.52
N TRP A 236 -37.90 6.73 -19.12
CA TRP A 236 -38.14 7.96 -19.88
C TRP A 236 -36.88 8.83 -20.00
N ASN A 237 -36.11 8.99 -18.91
CA ASN A 237 -34.82 9.70 -18.95
C ASN A 237 -33.79 9.05 -19.89
N ARG A 238 -33.96 7.77 -20.24
CA ARG A 238 -33.15 7.05 -21.23
C ARG A 238 -33.78 6.99 -22.63
N GLY A 239 -34.94 7.62 -22.83
CA GLY A 239 -35.70 7.57 -24.08
C GLY A 239 -36.35 6.23 -24.39
N LYS A 240 -36.55 5.37 -23.38
CA LYS A 240 -37.06 4.00 -23.52
C LYS A 240 -38.48 3.80 -23.00
N CYS A 241 -39.11 4.82 -22.42
CA CYS A 241 -40.50 4.75 -21.96
C CYS A 241 -41.41 5.46 -23.00
N PRO A 242 -42.24 4.71 -23.75
CA PRO A 242 -43.06 5.26 -24.83
C PRO A 242 -44.46 5.73 -24.38
N SER A 243 -44.86 5.48 -23.14
CA SER A 243 -46.25 5.62 -22.68
C SER A 243 -46.49 6.83 -21.77
N LEU A 244 -47.57 7.58 -22.03
CA LEU A 244 -48.18 8.54 -21.11
C LEU A 244 -49.61 8.05 -20.79
N PRO A 245 -49.95 7.71 -19.53
CA PRO A 245 -49.11 7.72 -18.33
C PRO A 245 -48.09 6.57 -18.29
N CYS A 246 -47.03 6.73 -17.49
CA CYS A 246 -46.00 5.72 -17.29
C CYS A 246 -46.60 4.45 -16.64
N PRO A 247 -46.32 3.24 -17.14
CA PRO A 247 -46.87 1.99 -16.58
C PRO A 247 -46.42 1.74 -15.13
N ASP A 248 -45.24 2.26 -14.77
CA ASP A 248 -44.70 2.20 -13.41
C ASP A 248 -45.20 3.35 -12.51
N ASN A 249 -46.21 4.10 -12.94
CA ASN A 249 -46.77 5.28 -12.27
C ASN A 249 -45.71 6.32 -11.85
N CYS A 250 -44.62 6.42 -12.64
CA CYS A 250 -43.52 7.34 -12.40
C CYS A 250 -43.67 8.64 -13.22
N LEU A 251 -43.12 9.74 -12.71
CA LEU A 251 -43.16 11.05 -13.37
C LEU A 251 -42.14 11.14 -14.51
N HIS A 252 -42.58 11.56 -15.68
CA HIS A 252 -41.70 11.91 -16.80
C HIS A 252 -41.05 13.29 -16.56
N ILE A 253 -40.07 13.32 -15.64
CA ILE A 253 -39.27 14.49 -15.30
C ILE A 253 -37.77 14.18 -15.38
N CYS A 254 -36.97 15.16 -15.78
CA CYS A 254 -35.53 15.05 -15.89
C CYS A 254 -34.92 14.74 -14.52
N CYS A 255 -34.17 13.64 -14.39
CA CYS A 255 -33.61 13.28 -13.09
C CYS A 255 -32.44 14.18 -12.65
N THR A 256 -32.03 15.16 -13.48
CA THR A 256 -30.93 16.10 -13.18
C THR A 256 -31.44 17.48 -12.78
N CYS A 257 -32.54 17.96 -13.37
CA CYS A 257 -33.10 19.29 -13.10
C CYS A 257 -34.61 19.31 -12.82
N SER A 258 -35.25 18.14 -12.78
CA SER A 258 -36.70 17.96 -12.53
C SER A 258 -37.66 18.60 -13.56
N SER A 259 -37.19 19.07 -14.72
CA SER A 259 -38.05 19.59 -15.80
C SER A 259 -38.88 18.48 -16.46
N LYS A 260 -40.11 18.79 -16.89
CA LYS A 260 -41.00 17.88 -17.65
C LYS A 260 -40.76 17.92 -19.16
N ASP A 261 -40.01 18.91 -19.63
CA ASP A 261 -39.95 19.26 -21.05
C ASP A 261 -38.86 18.49 -21.80
N HIS A 262 -37.89 17.93 -21.06
CA HIS A 262 -36.74 17.24 -21.65
C HIS A 262 -36.23 16.09 -20.78
N LYS A 263 -35.60 15.11 -21.43
CA LYS A 263 -34.93 13.99 -20.78
C LYS A 263 -33.50 14.34 -20.34
N ARG A 264 -32.92 13.54 -19.44
CA ARG A 264 -31.49 13.66 -19.08
C ARG A 264 -30.59 13.62 -20.32
N GLY A 265 -29.66 14.57 -20.41
CA GLY A 265 -28.69 14.64 -21.51
C GLY A 265 -29.18 15.40 -22.74
N ASP A 266 -30.40 15.92 -22.70
CA ASP A 266 -30.87 16.90 -23.68
C ASP A 266 -30.06 18.21 -23.57
N PRO A 267 -29.68 18.87 -24.69
CA PRO A 267 -29.00 20.17 -24.66
C PRO A 267 -29.77 21.26 -23.88
N ALA A 268 -31.08 21.12 -23.71
CA ALA A 268 -31.88 22.01 -22.87
C ALA A 268 -31.65 21.81 -21.34
N CYS A 269 -30.99 20.73 -20.93
CA CYS A 269 -30.75 20.39 -19.53
C CYS A 269 -29.57 21.20 -18.94
N LYS A 270 -29.87 22.31 -18.28
CA LYS A 270 -28.86 23.17 -17.59
C LYS A 270 -28.28 22.58 -16.27
N GLY A 271 -28.53 21.30 -15.99
CA GLY A 271 -27.95 20.62 -14.83
C GLY A 271 -26.46 20.35 -15.04
N LYS A 272 -25.62 20.70 -14.06
CA LYS A 272 -24.15 20.54 -14.12
C LYS A 272 -23.80 19.10 -14.51
N SER A 273 -23.35 18.88 -15.75
CA SER A 273 -22.88 17.57 -16.16
C SER A 273 -21.53 17.32 -15.46
N SER A 274 -21.53 16.40 -14.50
CA SER A 274 -20.28 15.79 -14.04
C SER A 274 -19.78 14.91 -15.18
N SER A 275 -18.88 15.47 -15.99
CA SER A 275 -18.20 14.81 -17.11
C SER A 275 -17.31 13.66 -16.59
N TRP A 276 -17.95 12.51 -16.35
CA TRP A 276 -17.32 11.20 -16.37
C TRP A 276 -17.90 10.47 -17.57
N LEU A 277 -17.17 10.45 -18.68
CA LEU A 277 -17.19 9.47 -19.78
C LEU A 277 -16.51 10.10 -20.99
N MET A 278 -15.19 9.90 -21.09
CA MET A 278 -14.43 9.85 -22.35
C MET A 278 -13.04 9.27 -22.05
N VAL A 279 -13.00 7.96 -21.76
CA VAL A 279 -11.79 7.14 -21.98
C VAL A 279 -12.27 5.79 -22.50
N THR A 280 -12.56 5.73 -23.80
CA THR A 280 -12.50 4.51 -24.60
C THR A 280 -12.49 4.89 -26.07
N ALA A 281 -11.65 4.18 -26.84
CA ALA A 281 -11.46 4.23 -28.29
C ALA A 281 -10.41 5.22 -28.84
N ILE A 282 -9.12 4.81 -28.81
CA ILE A 282 -8.26 4.83 -30.01
C ILE A 282 -7.38 3.56 -29.99
N HIS A 283 -7.81 2.51 -30.67
CA HIS A 283 -6.94 1.46 -31.22
C HIS A 283 -7.53 1.10 -32.59
N LYS A 284 -6.67 1.07 -33.61
CA LYS A 284 -6.96 1.03 -35.07
C LYS A 284 -7.28 2.44 -35.59
N THR A 285 -6.44 3.08 -36.39
CA THR A 285 -6.06 2.71 -37.76
C THR A 285 -4.84 3.55 -38.19
N LEU A 286 -4.13 3.10 -39.24
CA LEU A 286 -2.90 3.61 -39.90
C LEU A 286 -1.70 2.68 -39.60
N ALA A 287 -1.49 1.66 -40.42
CA ALA A 287 -0.77 1.67 -41.71
C ALA A 287 0.74 1.51 -41.48
#